data_AF-E4XQX2-F1
#
_entry.id   AF-E4XQX2-F1
#
_cell.length_a   1.000
_cell.length_b   1.000
_cell.length_c   1.000
_cell.angle_alpha   90.00
_cell.angle_beta   90.00
_cell.angle_gamma   90.00
#
_symmetry.space_group_name_H-M   'P 1'
#
loop_
_entity.id
_entity.type
_entity.pdbx_description
1 polymer ?
#
loop_
_entity_poly.entity_id
_entity_poly.type
_entity_poly.pdbx_seq_one_letter_code
_entity_poly.pdbx_strand_id
1 'polypeptide(L)'
;MDVKERLAALKRKRMAAKTANHRDVVEEDRVAKLPANFESKKERAQYELGEIERKKEVEAAGGNYERAKMLNKTALDLERKDAKRKRTKNPDPGFKSWEDNTARQYNRLTRDFKIDMEKYEEEKQEYGDDFYAGLSTASILPGRIKDSDEAKSRLVNCVKAQIAKRKNFHRRRMHDEDKDITYINERNRKFNEKIDRSYSKYTQEIKQNLERGTAI
;
A
#
# COMPACT_ATOMS: atom_id res chain seq x y z
N MET A 1 -26.69 -53.56 -33.22
CA MET A 1 -25.69 -52.52 -33.56
C MET A 1 -24.54 -53.20 -34.27
N ASP A 2 -24.32 -52.81 -35.51
CA ASP A 2 -23.23 -53.33 -36.34
C ASP A 2 -21.87 -52.97 -35.69
N VAL A 3 -20.86 -53.82 -35.87
CA VAL A 3 -19.50 -53.62 -35.34
C VAL A 3 -18.91 -52.30 -35.86
N LYS A 4 -19.28 -51.91 -37.09
CA LYS A 4 -18.88 -50.65 -37.72
C LYS A 4 -19.48 -49.42 -37.01
N GLU A 5 -20.74 -49.49 -36.58
CA GLU A 5 -21.40 -48.41 -35.83
C GLU A 5 -20.77 -48.21 -34.45
N ARG A 6 -20.44 -49.31 -33.76
CA ARG A 6 -19.73 -49.27 -32.47
C ARG A 6 -18.34 -48.64 -32.61
N LEU A 7 -17.59 -48.99 -33.66
CA LEU A 7 -16.29 -48.38 -33.96
C LEU A 7 -16.40 -46.88 -34.27
N ALA A 8 -17.41 -46.48 -35.04
CA ALA A 8 -17.66 -45.07 -35.35
C ALA A 8 -18.01 -44.26 -34.08
N ALA A 9 -18.83 -44.82 -33.18
CA ALA A 9 -19.14 -44.22 -31.89
C ALA A 9 -17.90 -44.07 -30.99
N LEU A 10 -17.02 -45.07 -30.95
CA LEU A 10 -15.74 -45.00 -30.22
C LEU A 10 -14.80 -43.93 -30.80
N LYS A 11 -14.72 -43.81 -32.14
CA LYS A 11 -13.96 -42.74 -32.79
C LYS A 11 -14.50 -41.35 -32.45
N ARG A 12 -15.82 -41.17 -32.43
CA ARG A 12 -16.45 -39.89 -32.00
C ARG A 12 -16.14 -39.58 -30.54
N LYS A 13 -16.26 -40.54 -29.63
CA LYS A 13 -15.89 -40.37 -28.21
C LYS A 13 -14.41 -40.02 -28.05
N ARG A 14 -13.52 -40.67 -28.79
CA ARG A 14 -12.08 -40.36 -28.80
C ARG A 14 -11.80 -38.94 -29.29
N MET A 15 -12.46 -38.50 -30.36
CA MET A 15 -12.31 -37.14 -30.86
C MET A 15 -12.84 -36.11 -29.86
N ALA A 16 -14.02 -36.36 -29.28
CA ALA A 16 -14.59 -35.50 -28.25
C ALA A 16 -13.66 -35.39 -27.01
N ALA A 17 -13.11 -36.51 -26.55
CA ALA A 17 -12.15 -36.53 -25.44
C ALA A 17 -10.85 -35.77 -25.80
N LYS A 18 -10.32 -35.95 -27.01
CA LYS A 18 -9.14 -35.21 -27.48
C LYS A 18 -9.39 -33.70 -27.50
N THR A 19 -10.55 -33.26 -27.98
CA THR A 19 -10.92 -31.84 -28.02
C THR A 19 -11.16 -31.27 -26.63
N ALA A 20 -11.83 -32.01 -25.74
CA ALA A 20 -12.03 -31.60 -24.35
C ALA A 20 -10.70 -31.46 -23.62
N ASN A 21 -9.84 -32.47 -23.67
CA ASN A 21 -8.52 -32.41 -23.04
C ASN A 21 -7.67 -31.26 -23.57
N HIS A 22 -7.71 -30.99 -24.89
CA HIS A 22 -6.99 -29.86 -25.45
C HIS A 22 -7.53 -28.52 -24.94
N ARG A 23 -8.86 -28.38 -24.83
CA ARG A 23 -9.49 -27.18 -24.27
C ARG A 23 -9.09 -26.98 -22.81
N ASP A 24 -9.11 -28.03 -22.01
CA ASP A 24 -8.77 -27.97 -20.59
C ASP A 24 -7.30 -27.57 -20.39
N VAL A 25 -6.38 -28.16 -21.16
CA VAL A 25 -4.95 -27.78 -21.14
C VAL A 25 -4.74 -26.32 -21.53
N VAL A 26 -5.49 -25.81 -22.51
CA VAL A 26 -5.41 -24.40 -22.93
C VAL A 26 -5.96 -23.46 -21.86
N GLU A 27 -7.06 -23.81 -21.18
CA GLU A 27 -7.60 -23.00 -20.07
C GLU A 27 -6.69 -23.05 -18.84
N GLU A 28 -6.08 -24.20 -18.52
CA GLU A 28 -5.08 -24.32 -17.46
C GLU A 28 -3.85 -23.45 -17.74
N ASP A 29 -3.30 -23.50 -18.95
CA ASP A 29 -2.18 -22.64 -19.37
C ASP A 29 -2.56 -21.14 -19.34
N ARG A 30 -3.80 -20.82 -19.73
CA ARG A 30 -4.34 -19.47 -19.60
C ARG A 30 -4.39 -19.03 -18.14
N VAL A 31 -4.95 -19.84 -17.25
CA VAL A 31 -5.05 -19.54 -15.81
C VAL A 31 -3.65 -19.39 -15.19
N ALA A 32 -2.70 -20.25 -15.57
CA ALA A 32 -1.32 -20.17 -15.12
C ALA A 32 -0.62 -18.87 -15.56
N LYS A 33 -0.97 -18.35 -16.75
CA LYS A 33 -0.46 -17.06 -17.26
C LYS A 33 -1.17 -15.84 -16.69
N LEU A 34 -2.32 -16.00 -16.02
CA LEU A 34 -3.02 -14.87 -15.42
C LEU A 34 -2.25 -14.34 -14.20
N PRO A 35 -2.19 -13.01 -14.02
CA PRO A 35 -1.70 -12.44 -12.78
C PRO A 35 -2.55 -12.89 -11.59
N ALA A 36 -1.93 -13.13 -10.44
CA ALA A 36 -2.61 -13.57 -9.20
C ALA A 36 -3.76 -12.64 -8.75
N ASN A 37 -3.77 -11.40 -9.23
CA ASN A 37 -4.74 -10.34 -8.94
C ASN A 37 -5.76 -10.12 -10.08
N PHE A 38 -5.85 -11.02 -11.05
CA PHE A 38 -6.76 -10.91 -12.19
C PHE A 38 -8.24 -10.98 -11.78
N GLU A 39 -8.62 -11.91 -10.91
CA GLU A 39 -10.01 -12.06 -10.47
C GLU A 39 -10.51 -10.82 -9.73
N SER A 40 -9.72 -10.29 -8.79
CA SER A 40 -10.06 -9.05 -8.09
C SER A 40 -10.16 -7.85 -9.04
N LYS A 41 -9.34 -7.79 -10.10
CA LYS A 41 -9.45 -6.76 -11.14
C LYS A 41 -10.74 -6.92 -11.95
N LYS A 42 -11.09 -8.15 -12.32
CA LYS A 42 -12.32 -8.46 -13.06
C LYS A 42 -13.56 -8.11 -12.24
N GLU A 43 -13.61 -8.52 -10.97
CA GLU A 43 -14.72 -8.20 -10.06
C GLU A 43 -14.87 -6.68 -9.91
N ARG A 44 -13.75 -5.96 -9.72
CA ARG A 44 -13.77 -4.50 -9.66
C ARG A 44 -14.28 -3.87 -10.96
N ALA A 45 -13.84 -4.35 -12.12
CA ALA A 45 -14.31 -3.87 -13.41
C ALA A 45 -15.81 -4.13 -13.61
N GLN A 46 -16.31 -5.30 -13.21
CA GLN A 46 -17.74 -5.62 -13.24
C GLN A 46 -18.54 -4.70 -12.30
N TYR A 47 -18.03 -4.42 -11.10
CA TYR A 47 -18.66 -3.47 -10.19
C TYR A 47 -18.69 -2.05 -10.78
N GLU A 48 -17.58 -1.59 -11.38
CA GLU A 48 -17.50 -0.26 -12.01
C GLU A 48 -18.45 -0.15 -13.22
N LEU A 49 -18.56 -1.20 -14.04
CA LEU A 49 -19.55 -1.27 -15.12
C LEU A 49 -20.98 -1.20 -14.60
N GLY A 50 -21.31 -1.98 -13.56
CA GLY A 50 -22.65 -1.94 -12.95
C GLY A 50 -22.99 -0.58 -12.34
N GLU A 51 -22.02 0.12 -11.73
CA GLU A 51 -22.23 1.49 -11.24
C GLU A 51 -22.46 2.49 -12.40
N ILE A 52 -21.76 2.33 -13.52
CA ILE A 52 -21.98 3.16 -14.72
C ILE A 52 -23.36 2.91 -15.30
N GLU A 53 -23.80 1.65 -15.38
CA GLU A 53 -25.14 1.28 -15.86
C GLU A 53 -26.22 1.89 -14.97
N ARG A 54 -26.14 1.71 -13.65
CA ARG A 54 -27.09 2.32 -12.70
C ARG A 54 -27.09 3.85 -12.80
N LYS A 55 -25.92 4.47 -13.00
CA LYS A 55 -25.82 5.91 -13.19
C LYS A 55 -26.57 6.35 -14.46
N LYS A 56 -26.37 5.65 -15.58
CA LYS A 56 -27.09 5.91 -16.83
C LYS A 56 -28.60 5.70 -16.69
N GLU A 57 -29.04 4.66 -15.99
CA GLU A 57 -30.46 4.40 -15.73
C GLU A 57 -31.11 5.53 -14.91
N VAL A 58 -30.44 5.98 -13.85
CA VAL A 58 -30.93 7.07 -13.00
C VAL A 58 -30.92 8.41 -13.74
N GLU A 59 -29.89 8.68 -14.55
CA GLU A 59 -29.83 9.87 -15.41
C GLU A 59 -30.92 9.85 -16.50
N ALA A 60 -31.18 8.69 -17.11
CA ALA A 60 -32.27 8.52 -18.08
C ALA A 60 -33.66 8.70 -17.44
N ALA A 61 -33.82 8.32 -16.18
CA ALA A 61 -35.02 8.60 -15.38
C ALA A 61 -35.10 10.06 -14.89
N GLY A 62 -34.14 10.93 -15.23
CA GLY A 62 -34.09 12.33 -14.82
C GLY A 62 -33.71 12.56 -13.34
N GLY A 63 -33.21 11.53 -12.66
CA GLY A 63 -32.83 11.57 -11.25
C GLY A 63 -31.34 11.90 -11.04
N ASN A 64 -30.99 12.26 -9.80
CA ASN A 64 -29.60 12.43 -9.38
C ASN A 64 -29.06 11.14 -8.74
N TYR A 65 -28.06 10.53 -9.40
CA TYR A 65 -27.44 9.29 -8.96
C TYR A 65 -26.85 9.34 -7.54
N GLU A 66 -26.20 10.45 -7.18
CA GLU A 66 -25.59 10.59 -5.84
C GLU A 66 -26.66 10.58 -4.75
N ARG A 67 -27.82 11.19 -5.01
CA ARG A 67 -28.94 11.18 -4.05
C ARG A 67 -29.51 9.77 -3.87
N ALA A 68 -29.74 9.04 -4.97
CA ALA A 68 -30.22 7.64 -4.92
C ALA A 68 -29.23 6.73 -4.19
N LYS A 69 -27.93 6.90 -4.44
CA LYS A 69 -26.86 6.16 -3.77
C LYS A 69 -26.75 6.45 -2.28
N MET A 70 -27.03 7.69 -1.86
CA MET A 70 -27.01 8.08 -0.46
C MET A 70 -28.25 7.60 0.31
N LEU A 71 -29.42 7.50 -0.33
CA LEU A 71 -30.63 6.94 0.27
C LEU A 71 -30.48 5.48 0.72
N ASN A 72 -29.70 4.69 -0.04
CA ASN A 72 -29.44 3.29 0.29
C ASN A 72 -28.37 3.08 1.38
N LYS A 73 -27.78 4.14 1.94
CA LYS A 73 -26.76 4.04 2.98
C LYS A 73 -27.35 4.41 4.33
N THR A 74 -27.14 3.57 5.33
CA THR A 74 -27.53 3.87 6.71
C THR A 74 -26.58 4.90 7.34
N ALA A 75 -27.07 5.65 8.33
CA ALA A 75 -26.25 6.61 9.09
C ALA A 75 -25.05 5.92 9.78
N LEU A 76 -25.27 4.74 10.36
CA LEU A 76 -24.22 3.94 11.01
C LEU A 76 -23.12 3.51 10.04
N ASP A 77 -23.47 3.16 8.80
CA ASP A 77 -22.47 2.81 7.78
C ASP A 77 -21.61 4.00 7.37
N LEU A 78 -22.20 5.21 7.33
CA LEU A 78 -21.48 6.44 7.03
C LEU A 78 -20.51 6.79 8.17
N GLU A 79 -20.96 6.73 9.43
CA GLU A 79 -20.12 6.96 10.60
C GLU A 79 -18.94 5.99 10.67
N ARG A 80 -19.20 4.69 10.44
CA ARG A 80 -18.14 3.67 10.40
C ARG A 80 -17.14 3.96 9.27
N LYS A 81 -17.62 4.36 8.09
CA LYS A 81 -16.76 4.73 6.96
C LYS A 81 -15.91 5.95 7.27
N ASP A 82 -16.49 6.97 7.89
CA ASP A 82 -15.76 8.20 8.22
C ASP A 82 -14.77 8.00 9.37
N ALA A 83 -15.11 7.22 10.38
CA ALA A 83 -14.18 6.80 11.42
C ALA A 83 -12.99 6.00 10.84
N LYS A 84 -13.27 5.06 9.93
CA LYS A 84 -12.23 4.31 9.21
C LYS A 84 -11.34 5.24 8.40
N ARG A 85 -11.93 6.17 7.63
CA ARG A 85 -11.18 7.16 6.84
C ARG A 85 -10.28 8.01 7.72
N LYS A 86 -10.80 8.57 8.83
CA LYS A 86 -10.04 9.36 9.80
C LYS A 86 -8.87 8.55 10.39
N ARG A 87 -9.08 7.29 10.75
CA ARG A 87 -8.02 6.40 11.28
C ARG A 87 -6.94 6.06 10.25
N THR A 88 -7.32 5.92 8.98
CA THR A 88 -6.39 5.54 7.91
C THR A 88 -5.67 6.72 7.26
N LYS A 89 -6.22 7.94 7.36
CA LYS A 89 -5.59 9.14 6.83
C LYS A 89 -4.59 9.70 7.85
N ASN A 90 -3.32 9.35 7.67
CA ASN A 90 -2.20 10.02 8.33
C ASN A 90 -1.24 10.57 7.24
N PRO A 91 -1.66 11.62 6.49
CA PRO A 91 -0.80 12.22 5.46
C PRO A 91 0.46 12.80 6.09
N ASP A 92 1.56 12.84 5.34
CA ASP A 92 2.79 13.48 5.80
C ASP A 92 2.67 15.01 5.69
N PRO A 93 2.66 15.77 6.82
CA PRO A 93 2.56 17.22 6.77
C PRO A 93 3.87 17.89 6.29
N GLY A 94 4.92 17.10 6.05
CA GLY A 94 6.24 17.60 5.69
C GLY A 94 7.14 17.79 6.90
N PHE A 95 8.40 18.11 6.64
CA PHE A 95 9.38 18.33 7.70
C PHE A 95 9.16 19.71 8.33
N LYS A 96 8.89 19.74 9.64
CA LYS A 96 8.76 20.95 10.45
C LYS A 96 9.92 21.07 11.45
N SER A 97 10.09 20.06 12.29
CA SER A 97 11.17 19.97 13.28
C SER A 97 11.63 18.51 13.45
N TRP A 98 12.81 18.33 14.02
CA TRP A 98 13.31 17.00 14.38
C TRP A 98 12.49 16.35 15.49
N GLU A 99 12.01 17.14 16.45
CA GLU A 99 11.16 16.68 17.55
C GLU A 99 9.83 16.13 17.04
N ASP A 100 9.13 16.87 16.18
CA ASP A 100 7.85 16.45 15.59
C ASP A 100 8.00 15.14 14.81
N ASN A 101 9.08 15.00 14.03
CA ASN A 101 9.35 13.78 13.27
C ASN A 101 9.70 12.60 14.19
N THR A 102 10.43 12.85 15.28
CA THR A 102 10.78 11.83 16.27
C THR A 102 9.55 11.37 17.04
N ALA A 103 8.69 12.29 17.48
CA ALA A 103 7.41 11.97 18.13
C ALA A 103 6.50 11.14 17.21
N ARG A 104 6.40 11.51 15.93
CA ARG A 104 5.62 10.75 14.96
C ARG A 104 6.18 9.34 14.73
N GLN A 105 7.51 9.22 14.65
CA GLN A 105 8.17 7.93 14.55
C GLN A 105 7.88 7.08 15.78
N TYR A 106 8.02 7.64 16.98
CA TYR A 106 7.74 6.98 18.25
C TYR A 106 6.31 6.47 18.32
N ASN A 107 5.31 7.34 18.04
CA ASN A 107 3.89 6.98 18.03
C ASN A 107 3.57 5.84 17.04
N ARG A 108 4.30 5.78 15.91
CA ARG A 108 4.16 4.65 14.97
C ARG A 108 4.74 3.37 15.56
N LEU A 109 5.93 3.43 16.16
CA LEU A 109 6.59 2.28 16.77
C LEU A 109 5.80 1.72 17.95
N THR A 110 5.26 2.57 18.81
CA THR A 110 4.41 2.15 19.94
C THR A 110 3.11 1.51 19.46
N ARG A 111 2.51 2.01 18.38
CA ARG A 111 1.34 1.39 17.76
C ARG A 111 1.64 0.01 17.15
N ASP A 112 2.84 -0.16 16.58
CA ASP A 112 3.27 -1.43 15.98
C ASP A 112 3.73 -2.45 17.04
N PHE A 113 4.01 -2.00 18.28
CA PHE A 113 4.42 -2.83 19.39
C PHE A 113 3.24 -3.65 19.93
N LYS A 114 3.40 -4.97 19.99
CA LYS A 114 2.41 -5.89 20.56
C LYS A 114 2.92 -6.39 21.90
N ILE A 115 2.15 -6.12 22.96
CA ILE A 115 2.43 -6.57 24.31
C ILE A 115 1.92 -8.00 24.46
N ASP A 116 2.74 -8.84 25.07
CA ASP A 116 2.40 -10.22 25.43
C ASP A 116 1.87 -10.20 26.86
N MET A 117 0.54 -10.34 27.02
CA MET A 117 -0.13 -10.17 28.31
C MET A 117 0.14 -11.34 29.26
N GLU A 118 0.36 -12.56 28.74
CA GLU A 118 0.64 -13.74 29.55
C GLU A 118 1.99 -13.60 30.23
N LYS A 119 3.05 -13.28 29.46
CA LYS A 119 4.38 -13.00 30.02
C LYS A 119 4.37 -11.85 31.02
N TYR A 120 3.56 -10.81 30.75
CA TYR A 120 3.40 -9.69 31.68
C TYR A 120 2.80 -10.12 33.03
N GLU A 121 1.81 -11.02 33.02
CA GLU A 121 1.21 -11.55 34.25
C GLU A 121 2.15 -12.49 35.01
N GLU A 122 2.93 -13.31 34.30
CA GLU A 122 3.98 -14.16 34.88
C GLU A 122 5.04 -13.31 35.59
N GLU A 123 5.59 -12.31 34.89
CA GLU A 123 6.57 -11.37 35.46
C GLU A 123 5.99 -10.60 36.66
N LYS A 124 4.72 -10.19 36.57
CA LYS A 124 4.04 -9.52 37.67
C LYS A 124 3.91 -10.40 38.92
N GLN A 125 3.65 -11.70 38.75
CA GLN A 125 3.60 -12.64 39.88
C GLN A 125 4.99 -12.93 40.46
N GLU A 126 6.01 -13.06 39.61
CA GLU A 126 7.39 -13.33 40.04
C GLU A 126 7.98 -12.17 40.85
N TYR A 127 7.77 -10.93 40.38
CA TYR A 127 8.34 -9.74 41.02
C TYR A 127 7.45 -9.13 42.11
N GLY A 128 6.16 -9.46 42.17
CA GLY A 128 5.24 -9.02 43.23
C GLY A 128 5.22 -7.49 43.40
N ASP A 129 5.55 -7.02 44.60
CA ASP A 129 5.56 -5.58 44.92
C ASP A 129 6.71 -4.83 44.22
N ASP A 130 7.82 -5.51 43.91
CA ASP A 130 8.97 -4.92 43.19
C ASP A 130 8.67 -4.67 41.71
N PHE A 131 7.60 -5.27 41.18
CA PHE A 131 7.15 -5.07 39.80
C PHE A 131 6.80 -3.60 39.51
N TYR A 132 6.19 -2.92 40.49
CA TYR A 132 5.87 -1.50 40.42
C TYR A 132 6.97 -0.67 41.07
N ALA A 133 8.16 -0.71 40.48
CA ALA A 133 9.32 -0.03 41.06
C ALA A 133 9.14 1.50 41.14
N GLY A 134 9.42 2.04 42.33
CA GLY A 134 9.58 3.46 42.58
C GLY A 134 11.03 3.92 42.42
N LEU A 135 11.30 5.21 42.62
CA LEU A 135 12.63 5.81 42.43
C LEU A 135 13.73 5.13 43.27
N SER A 136 13.38 4.57 44.44
CA SER A 136 14.31 3.86 45.34
C SER A 136 14.56 2.40 44.95
N THR A 137 13.61 1.71 44.30
CA THR A 137 13.75 0.29 43.91
C THR A 137 14.25 0.13 42.48
N ALA A 138 14.09 1.16 41.64
CA ALA A 138 14.55 1.19 40.25
C ALA A 138 16.06 0.97 40.07
N SER A 139 16.88 1.30 41.07
CA SER A 139 18.34 1.13 40.98
C SER A 139 18.80 -0.33 41.19
N ILE A 140 17.94 -1.22 41.70
CA ILE A 140 18.28 -2.61 42.07
C ILE A 140 17.84 -3.59 40.96
N LEU A 141 16.85 -3.21 40.16
CA LEU A 141 16.29 -4.02 39.07
C LEU A 141 17.23 -4.38 37.88
N PRO A 142 18.16 -3.51 37.43
CA PRO A 142 18.94 -3.78 36.21
C PRO A 142 19.84 -5.03 36.29
N GLY A 143 20.14 -5.52 37.49
CA GLY A 143 20.89 -6.77 37.70
C GLY A 143 20.02 -8.03 37.86
N ARG A 144 18.71 -7.87 38.10
CA ARG A 144 17.77 -8.99 38.33
C ARG A 144 17.00 -9.39 37.08
N ILE A 145 16.66 -8.42 36.21
CA ILE A 145 15.88 -8.68 35.01
C ILE A 145 16.81 -9.20 33.91
N LYS A 146 16.63 -10.44 33.49
CA LYS A 146 17.33 -11.03 32.35
C LYS A 146 16.39 -11.12 31.16
N ASP A 147 16.66 -10.34 30.13
CA ASP A 147 15.86 -10.38 28.91
C ASP A 147 15.98 -11.74 28.20
N SER A 148 14.83 -12.30 27.84
CA SER A 148 14.74 -13.46 26.97
C SER A 148 15.38 -13.19 25.59
N ASP A 149 16.02 -14.20 25.00
CA ASP A 149 16.62 -14.09 23.67
C ASP A 149 15.58 -13.83 22.57
N GLU A 150 14.32 -14.24 22.79
CA GLU A 150 13.21 -13.88 21.91
C GLU A 150 12.96 -12.37 21.90
N ALA A 151 12.99 -11.73 23.07
CA ALA A 151 12.77 -10.29 23.21
C ALA A 151 13.90 -9.50 22.52
N LYS A 152 15.15 -9.94 22.72
CA LYS A 152 16.32 -9.39 22.00
C LYS A 152 16.17 -9.53 20.49
N SER A 153 15.72 -10.69 20.02
CA SER A 153 15.50 -10.95 18.59
C SER A 153 14.39 -10.07 18.00
N ARG A 154 13.28 -9.86 18.73
CA ARG A 154 12.20 -8.93 18.35
C ARG A 154 12.73 -7.49 18.24
N LEU A 155 13.54 -7.05 19.19
CA LEU A 155 14.17 -5.72 19.17
C LEU A 155 15.08 -5.55 17.94
N VAL A 156 15.97 -6.52 17.69
CA VAL A 156 16.87 -6.50 16.52
C VAL A 156 16.08 -6.41 15.21
N ASN A 157 14.99 -7.17 15.09
CA ASN A 157 14.13 -7.14 13.91
C ASN A 157 13.44 -5.77 13.74
N CYS A 158 12.98 -5.16 14.84
CA CYS A 158 12.41 -3.81 14.82
C CYS A 158 13.44 -2.77 14.34
N VAL A 159 14.67 -2.82 14.84
CA VAL A 159 15.77 -1.93 14.44
C VAL A 159 16.11 -2.12 12.95
N LYS A 160 16.20 -3.35 12.47
CA LYS A 160 16.42 -3.65 11.03
C LYS A 160 15.31 -3.06 10.16
N ALA A 161 14.05 -3.21 10.57
CA ALA A 161 12.91 -2.65 9.87
C ALA A 161 12.94 -1.11 9.85
N GLN A 162 13.36 -0.48 10.94
CA GLN A 162 13.55 0.97 11.01
C GLN A 162 14.65 1.44 10.05
N ILE A 163 15.79 0.75 10.00
CA ILE A 163 16.87 1.05 9.06
C ILE A 163 16.39 0.92 7.61
N ALA A 164 15.65 -0.13 7.29
CA ALA A 164 15.09 -0.32 5.95
C ALA A 164 14.10 0.81 5.58
N LYS A 165 13.21 1.20 6.50
CA LYS A 165 12.31 2.35 6.31
C LYS A 165 13.09 3.65 6.08
N ARG A 166 14.18 3.88 6.82
CA ARG A 166 15.05 5.06 6.65
C ARG A 166 15.75 5.09 5.30
N LYS A 167 16.24 3.94 4.80
CA LYS A 167 16.83 3.83 3.45
C LYS A 167 15.83 4.19 2.35
N ASN A 168 14.57 3.79 2.52
CA ASN A 168 13.49 4.05 1.57
C ASN A 168 12.83 5.43 1.72
N PHE A 169 13.28 6.26 2.66
CA PHE A 169 12.74 7.61 2.89
C PHE A 169 12.97 8.52 1.68
N HIS A 170 14.17 8.46 1.10
CA HIS A 170 14.48 9.16 -0.14
C HIS A 170 14.22 8.25 -1.35
N ARG A 171 13.11 8.48 -2.05
CA ARG A 171 12.80 7.77 -3.30
C ARG A 171 13.49 8.47 -4.47
N ARG A 172 14.19 7.70 -5.31
CA ARG A 172 14.73 8.22 -6.58
C ARG A 172 13.55 8.54 -7.49
N ARG A 173 13.51 9.76 -8.02
CA ARG A 173 12.57 10.10 -9.11
C ARG A 173 13.07 9.42 -10.38
N MET A 174 12.15 8.89 -11.19
CA MET A 174 12.49 8.32 -12.49
C MET A 174 13.10 9.43 -13.35
N HIS A 175 14.22 9.13 -14.02
CA HIS A 175 14.77 10.04 -15.02
C HIS A 175 13.82 10.04 -16.22
N ASP A 176 13.61 11.21 -16.79
CA ASP A 176 12.71 11.43 -17.92
C ASP A 176 13.59 11.77 -19.11
N GLU A 177 13.64 10.86 -20.09
CA GLU A 177 14.56 10.94 -21.23
C GLU A 177 14.18 12.07 -22.19
N ASP A 178 12.91 12.49 -22.18
CA ASP A 178 12.38 13.55 -23.06
C ASP A 178 12.63 14.97 -22.51
N LYS A 179 13.20 15.10 -21.31
CA LYS A 179 13.48 16.42 -20.72
C LYS A 179 14.78 17.01 -21.26
N ASP A 180 14.72 18.28 -21.66
CA ASP A 180 15.89 19.05 -22.08
C ASP A 180 17.01 19.02 -21.03
N ILE A 181 18.19 18.58 -21.48
CA ILE A 181 19.35 18.41 -20.62
C ILE A 181 20.07 19.75 -20.47
N THR A 182 19.92 20.37 -19.30
CA THR A 182 20.57 21.66 -18.94
C THR A 182 21.89 21.48 -18.18
N TYR A 183 22.41 20.26 -18.08
CA TYR A 183 23.56 19.93 -17.23
C TYR A 183 24.58 19.03 -17.94
N ILE A 184 25.85 19.19 -17.60
CA ILE A 184 26.96 18.39 -18.15
C ILE A 184 27.28 17.19 -17.26
N ASN A 185 27.10 17.31 -15.93
CA ASN A 185 27.39 16.24 -14.96
C ASN A 185 26.29 16.10 -13.89
N GLU A 186 26.31 14.99 -13.14
CA GLU A 186 25.29 14.70 -12.10
C GLU A 186 25.29 15.69 -10.94
N ARG A 187 26.45 16.27 -10.59
CA ARG A 187 26.54 17.31 -9.54
C ARG A 187 25.86 18.60 -9.99
N ASN A 188 26.07 18.98 -11.25
CA ASN A 188 25.46 20.11 -11.92
C ASN A 188 23.95 19.88 -12.04
N ARG A 189 23.48 18.68 -12.42
CA ARG A 189 22.05 18.32 -12.41
C ARG A 189 21.39 18.61 -11.07
N LYS A 190 21.97 18.11 -9.97
CA LYS A 190 21.46 18.33 -8.60
C LYS A 190 21.50 19.80 -8.19
N PHE A 191 22.52 20.54 -8.64
CA PHE A 191 22.64 21.96 -8.38
C PHE A 191 21.58 22.77 -9.14
N ASN A 192 21.37 22.49 -10.43
CA ASN A 192 20.30 23.07 -11.22
C ASN A 192 18.92 22.73 -10.64
N GLU A 193 18.67 21.48 -10.21
CA GLU A 193 17.45 21.13 -9.49
C GLU A 193 17.27 21.91 -8.18
N LYS A 194 18.36 22.23 -7.47
CA LYS A 194 18.30 23.03 -6.25
C LYS A 194 17.93 24.48 -6.56
N ILE A 195 18.52 25.05 -7.61
CA ILE A 195 18.19 26.40 -8.09
C ILE A 195 16.73 26.44 -8.55
N ASP A 196 16.30 25.47 -9.34
CA ASP A 196 14.95 25.39 -9.87
C ASP A 196 13.91 25.37 -8.73
N ARG A 197 14.12 24.57 -7.67
CA ARG A 197 13.22 24.57 -6.50
C ARG A 197 13.08 25.93 -5.80
N SER A 198 14.15 26.72 -5.75
CA SER A 198 14.14 28.03 -5.08
C SER A 198 13.67 29.18 -5.98
N TYR A 199 14.09 29.18 -7.24
CA TYR A 199 13.98 30.33 -8.13
C TYR A 199 12.96 30.16 -9.26
N SER A 200 12.55 28.94 -9.61
CA SER A 200 11.60 28.70 -10.72
C SER A 200 10.33 29.55 -10.61
N LYS A 201 9.80 29.72 -9.39
CA LYS A 201 8.62 30.56 -9.14
C LYS A 201 8.82 32.01 -9.59
N TYR A 202 10.04 32.54 -9.50
CA TYR A 202 10.37 33.93 -9.82
C TYR A 202 10.90 34.09 -11.26
N THR A 203 11.49 33.04 -11.84
CA THR A 203 12.12 33.08 -13.17
C THR A 203 11.27 32.46 -14.28
N GLN A 204 10.01 32.13 -14.00
CA GLN A 204 9.07 31.53 -14.96
C GLN A 204 8.91 32.38 -16.23
N GLU A 205 8.78 33.70 -16.10
CA GLU A 205 8.63 34.61 -17.24
C GLU A 205 9.89 34.64 -18.11
N ILE A 206 11.06 34.74 -17.49
CA ILE A 206 12.36 34.70 -18.19
C ILE A 206 12.52 33.39 -18.96
N LYS A 207 12.13 32.26 -18.33
CA LYS A 207 12.19 30.95 -18.96
C LYS A 207 11.26 30.85 -20.17
N GLN A 208 10.01 31.33 -20.05
CA GLN A 208 9.07 31.36 -21.17
C GLN A 208 9.56 32.26 -22.31
N ASN A 209 10.17 33.41 -22.01
CA ASN A 209 10.72 34.30 -23.02
C ASN A 209 11.89 33.65 -23.78
N LEU A 210 12.75 32.90 -23.08
CA LEU A 210 13.81 32.09 -23.71
C LEU A 210 13.22 31.01 -24.63
N GLU A 211 12.20 30.29 -24.17
CA GLU A 211 11.51 29.25 -24.97
C GLU A 211 10.77 29.84 -26.18
N ARG A 212 10.31 31.10 -26.10
CA ARG A 212 9.71 31.86 -27.21
C ARG A 212 10.73 32.53 -28.14
N GLY A 213 12.02 32.31 -27.94
CA GLY A 213 13.07 32.86 -28.80
C GLY A 213 13.46 34.31 -28.49
N THR A 214 13.35 34.73 -27.23
CA THR A 214 13.73 36.08 -26.72
C THR A 214 12.98 37.25 -27.36
N ALA A 215 11.88 36.97 -28.07
CA ALA A 215 10.94 37.99 -28.50
C ALA A 215 10.16 38.51 -27.29
N ILE A 216 10.34 39.80 -26.97
CA ILE A 216 9.43 40.56 -26.10
C ILE A 216 8.14 40.80 -26.88
#